data_AF-A0A173T803-F1
#
_entry.id   AF-A0A173T803-F1
#
_cell.length_a   1.000
_cell.length_b   1.000
_cell.length_c   1.000
_cell.angle_alpha   90.00
_cell.angle_beta   90.00
_cell.angle_gamma   90.00
#
_symmetry.space_group_name_H-M   'P 1'
#
loop_
_entity.id
_entity.type
_entity.pdbx_description
1 polymer ?
#
loop_
_entity_poly.entity_id
_entity_poly.type
_entity_poly.pdbx_seq_one_letter_code
_entity_poly.pdbx_strand_id
1 'polypeptide(L)'
;MEQEEEKNIIIEFQRKVLQEANCTAEMLAYLDEIDDDVFREYYCICALDGMTVEEIRRIDNIAVQDWRVKIKHIKEERLNFLENIFVPNSEMQKQISELHDKAGKVFQETEELRITLNATLQQTLDIQKNALTEQRESYQNSLAAKEELIKERDEKIQSLVNEIEQNKKIWQTEKKTLLLQLEEKKSSDDDKEEQKEVPSKKENSVRDVTEKKKRWHFFNKEEKRSKEPDRFIETYLAGDTFNEAQKEFLIKCLEEGDTVEEMKTYASASLTPAMMQRLRQIRKKRRGQ
;
A
#
# COMPACT_ATOMS: atom_id res chain seq x y z
N MET A 1 -51.95 -58.45 50.64
CA MET A 1 -52.48 -57.08 50.70
C MET A 1 -51.32 -56.12 50.92
N GLU A 2 -50.54 -56.26 51.99
CA GLU A 2 -49.37 -55.41 52.29
C GLU A 2 -48.30 -55.38 51.18
N GLN A 3 -47.92 -56.53 50.59
CA GLN A 3 -46.91 -56.58 49.52
C GLN A 3 -47.33 -55.88 48.21
N GLU A 4 -48.62 -55.90 47.91
CA GLU A 4 -49.17 -55.26 46.70
C GLU A 4 -49.25 -53.75 46.88
N GLU A 5 -49.57 -53.28 48.08
CA GLU A 5 -49.54 -51.87 48.43
C GLU A 5 -48.11 -51.31 48.40
N GLU A 6 -47.14 -52.05 48.93
CA GLU A 6 -45.72 -51.68 48.88
C GLU A 6 -45.19 -51.57 47.44
N LYS A 7 -45.52 -52.54 46.59
CA LYS A 7 -45.21 -52.52 45.15
C LYS A 7 -45.78 -51.28 44.46
N ASN A 8 -47.06 -50.97 44.69
CA ASN A 8 -47.71 -49.80 44.10
C ASN A 8 -47.06 -48.49 44.55
N ILE A 9 -46.64 -48.38 45.82
CA ILE A 9 -45.91 -47.20 46.32
C ILE A 9 -44.58 -47.02 45.59
N ILE A 10 -43.82 -48.11 45.37
CA ILE A 10 -42.52 -48.06 44.68
C ILE A 10 -42.72 -47.63 43.22
N ILE A 11 -43.71 -48.20 42.53
CA ILE A 11 -44.02 -47.88 41.13
C ILE A 11 -44.38 -46.39 40.96
N GLU A 12 -45.25 -45.87 41.83
CA GLU A 12 -45.65 -44.45 41.83
C GLU A 12 -44.46 -43.53 42.13
N PHE A 13 -43.60 -43.91 43.08
CA PHE A 13 -42.39 -43.16 43.38
C PHE A 13 -41.44 -43.10 42.18
N GLN A 14 -41.15 -44.24 41.55
CA GLN A 14 -40.28 -44.31 40.36
C GLN A 14 -40.86 -43.46 39.21
N ARG A 15 -42.18 -43.53 39.00
CA ARG A 15 -42.86 -42.74 37.97
C ARG A 15 -42.70 -41.24 38.21
N LYS A 16 -42.84 -40.79 39.46
CA LYS A 16 -42.65 -39.39 39.83
C LYS A 16 -41.20 -38.93 39.61
N VAL A 17 -40.22 -39.75 39.99
CA VAL A 17 -38.79 -39.45 39.75
C VAL A 17 -38.50 -39.30 38.26
N LEU A 18 -39.00 -40.21 37.43
CA LEU A 18 -38.82 -40.14 35.98
C LEU A 18 -39.51 -38.91 35.35
N GLN A 19 -40.69 -38.53 35.86
CA GLN A 19 -41.35 -37.29 35.43
C GLN A 19 -40.54 -36.05 35.81
N GLU A 20 -39.99 -35.98 37.02
CA GLU A 20 -39.12 -34.89 37.47
C GLU A 20 -37.82 -34.82 36.68
N ALA A 21 -37.31 -35.97 36.22
CA ALA A 21 -36.17 -36.06 35.31
C ALA A 21 -36.50 -35.71 33.84
N ASN A 22 -37.74 -35.32 33.54
CA ASN A 22 -38.25 -35.04 32.19
C ASN A 22 -38.17 -36.23 31.22
N CYS A 23 -38.30 -37.47 31.70
CA CYS A 23 -38.45 -38.63 30.83
C CYS A 23 -39.74 -38.49 29.99
N THR A 24 -39.72 -39.03 28.77
CA THR A 24 -40.84 -38.89 27.84
C THR A 24 -42.08 -39.66 28.32
N ALA A 25 -43.27 -39.20 27.94
CA ALA A 25 -44.52 -39.92 28.24
C ALA A 25 -44.53 -41.34 27.65
N GLU A 26 -43.88 -41.53 26.50
CA GLU A 26 -43.70 -42.85 25.88
C GLU A 26 -42.81 -43.77 26.74
N MET A 27 -41.71 -43.25 27.30
CA MET A 27 -40.87 -44.01 28.21
C MET A 27 -41.63 -44.46 29.45
N LEU A 28 -42.41 -43.55 30.07
CA LEU A 28 -43.23 -43.87 31.23
C LEU A 28 -44.26 -44.95 30.90
N ALA A 29 -44.98 -44.82 29.79
CA ALA A 29 -45.96 -45.80 29.35
C ALA A 29 -45.33 -47.18 29.13
N TYR A 30 -44.16 -47.24 28.49
CA TYR A 30 -43.46 -48.49 28.26
C TYR A 30 -42.97 -49.15 29.55
N LEU A 31 -42.45 -48.38 30.51
CA LEU A 31 -42.02 -48.92 31.82
C LEU A 31 -43.20 -49.42 32.66
N ASP A 32 -44.41 -48.89 32.45
CA ASP A 32 -45.63 -49.35 33.12
C ASP A 32 -46.17 -50.67 32.51
N GLU A 33 -45.72 -51.05 31.31
CA GLU A 33 -46.02 -52.34 30.66
C GLU A 33 -45.08 -53.47 31.12
N ILE A 34 -44.01 -53.15 31.88
CA ILE A 34 -43.05 -54.15 32.37
C ILE A 34 -43.59 -54.81 33.64
N ASP A 35 -43.95 -56.08 33.53
CA ASP A 35 -44.52 -56.87 34.63
C ASP A 35 -43.50 -57.20 35.74
N ASP A 36 -42.23 -57.38 35.38
CA ASP A 36 -41.15 -57.76 36.31
C ASP A 36 -40.55 -56.53 37.00
N ASP A 37 -40.80 -56.41 38.30
CA ASP A 37 -40.38 -55.25 39.10
C ASP A 37 -38.85 -55.04 39.10
N VAL A 38 -38.08 -56.13 39.05
CA VAL A 38 -36.62 -56.07 39.06
C VAL A 38 -36.13 -55.51 37.74
N PHE A 39 -36.65 -56.00 36.62
CA PHE A 39 -36.28 -55.45 35.30
C PHE A 39 -36.76 -54.01 35.14
N ARG A 40 -37.96 -53.69 35.61
CA ARG A 40 -38.49 -52.32 35.61
C ARG A 40 -37.54 -51.36 36.34
N GLU A 41 -37.02 -51.73 37.51
CA GLU A 41 -36.02 -50.94 38.23
C GLU A 41 -34.76 -50.66 37.41
N TYR A 42 -34.20 -51.68 36.75
CA TYR A 42 -33.02 -51.50 35.91
C TYR A 42 -33.30 -50.59 34.71
N TYR A 43 -34.47 -50.72 34.09
CA TYR A 43 -34.86 -49.87 32.97
C TYR A 43 -35.18 -48.43 33.41
N CYS A 44 -35.72 -48.21 34.60
CA CYS A 44 -35.84 -46.88 35.21
C CYS A 44 -34.47 -46.20 35.31
N ILE A 45 -33.44 -46.92 35.74
CA ILE A 45 -32.07 -46.39 35.80
C ILE A 45 -31.54 -46.06 34.40
N CYS A 46 -31.74 -46.94 33.41
CA CYS A 46 -31.37 -46.67 32.02
C CYS A 46 -32.07 -45.41 31.46
N ALA A 47 -33.36 -45.23 31.76
CA ALA A 47 -34.12 -44.06 31.35
C ALA A 47 -33.60 -42.77 32.00
N LEU A 48 -33.21 -42.82 33.29
CA LEU A 48 -32.62 -41.69 34.00
C LEU A 48 -31.25 -41.28 33.44
N ASP A 49 -30.48 -42.23 32.91
CA ASP A 49 -29.23 -41.93 32.20
C ASP A 49 -29.46 -41.33 30.80
N GLY A 50 -30.71 -41.29 30.33
CA GLY A 50 -31.10 -40.71 29.04
C GLY A 50 -31.17 -41.71 27.89
N MET A 51 -31.16 -43.02 28.15
CA MET A 51 -31.42 -44.01 27.10
C MET A 51 -32.84 -43.84 26.55
N THR A 52 -32.99 -43.98 25.24
CA THR A 52 -34.28 -43.88 24.53
C THR A 52 -35.14 -45.11 24.78
N VAL A 53 -36.46 -44.96 24.57
CA VAL A 53 -37.40 -46.09 24.72
C VAL A 53 -37.10 -47.21 23.73
N GLU A 54 -36.63 -46.88 22.53
CA GLU A 54 -36.21 -47.86 21.52
C GLU A 54 -34.97 -48.65 21.92
N GLU A 55 -34.02 -48.02 22.61
CA GLU A 55 -32.83 -48.70 23.14
C GLU A 55 -33.23 -49.66 24.25
N ILE A 56 -34.06 -49.22 25.20
CA ILE A 56 -34.55 -50.09 26.28
C ILE A 56 -35.40 -51.24 25.73
N ARG A 57 -36.32 -50.97 24.79
CA ARG A 57 -37.10 -52.02 24.08
C ARG A 57 -36.19 -53.04 23.39
N ARG A 58 -35.09 -52.60 22.79
CA ARG A 58 -34.13 -53.52 22.16
C ARG A 58 -33.52 -54.47 23.17
N ILE A 59 -33.09 -53.95 24.32
CA ILE A 59 -32.51 -54.73 25.41
C ILE A 59 -33.55 -55.71 25.95
N ASP A 60 -34.78 -55.25 26.14
CA ASP A 60 -35.88 -56.04 26.71
C ASP A 60 -36.35 -57.18 25.81
N ASN A 61 -36.34 -57.00 24.49
CA ASN A 61 -36.73 -58.04 23.53
C ASN A 61 -35.71 -59.18 23.40
N ILE A 62 -34.53 -59.10 24.02
CA ILE A 62 -33.54 -60.17 23.96
C ILE A 62 -34.00 -61.35 24.81
N ALA A 63 -34.24 -62.48 24.15
CA ALA A 63 -34.58 -63.73 24.82
C ALA A 63 -33.36 -64.26 25.58
N VAL A 64 -33.50 -64.41 26.91
CA VAL A 64 -32.45 -64.93 27.78
C VAL A 64 -33.01 -66.07 28.63
N GLN A 65 -32.21 -67.10 28.83
CA GLN A 65 -32.63 -68.31 29.57
C GLN A 65 -32.71 -68.10 31.10
N ASP A 66 -32.04 -67.09 31.64
CA ASP A 66 -31.94 -66.79 33.08
C ASP A 66 -32.01 -65.27 33.33
N TRP A 67 -32.77 -64.88 34.36
CA TRP A 67 -32.92 -63.49 34.81
C TRP A 67 -31.58 -62.84 35.18
N ARG A 68 -30.62 -63.62 35.70
CA ARG A 68 -29.28 -63.09 36.03
C ARG A 68 -28.50 -62.67 34.79
N VAL A 69 -28.62 -63.46 33.73
CA VAL A 69 -27.97 -63.16 32.45
C VAL A 69 -28.64 -61.95 31.80
N LYS A 70 -29.96 -61.82 31.93
CA LYS A 70 -30.70 -60.64 31.48
C LYS A 70 -30.22 -59.36 32.17
N ILE A 71 -30.13 -59.35 33.50
CA ILE A 71 -29.61 -58.20 34.26
C ILE A 71 -28.17 -57.86 33.87
N LYS A 72 -27.32 -58.87 33.70
CA LYS A 72 -25.94 -58.64 33.26
C LYS A 72 -25.92 -57.92 31.91
N HIS A 73 -26.75 -58.36 30.98
CA HIS A 73 -26.85 -57.73 29.67
C HIS A 73 -27.36 -56.29 29.74
N ILE A 74 -28.39 -56.00 30.56
CA ILE A 74 -28.88 -54.63 30.78
C ILE A 74 -27.76 -53.73 31.30
N LYS A 75 -26.95 -54.22 32.26
CA LYS A 75 -25.80 -53.47 32.80
C LYS A 75 -24.72 -53.20 31.75
N GLU A 76 -24.43 -54.18 30.89
CA GLU A 76 -23.43 -54.06 29.82
C GLU A 76 -23.88 -53.04 28.76
N GLU A 77 -25.13 -53.10 28.30
CA GLU A 77 -25.67 -52.15 27.32
C GLU A 77 -25.72 -50.72 27.87
N ARG A 78 -26.13 -50.57 29.13
CA ARG A 78 -26.09 -49.30 29.85
C ARG A 78 -24.66 -48.75 29.95
N LEU A 79 -23.68 -49.58 30.29
CA LEU A 79 -22.29 -49.18 30.38
C LEU A 79 -21.77 -48.70 29.01
N ASN A 80 -22.05 -49.45 27.95
CA ASN A 80 -21.67 -49.08 26.58
C ASN A 80 -22.29 -47.73 26.16
N PHE A 81 -23.56 -47.49 26.51
CA PHE A 81 -24.23 -46.21 26.26
C PHE A 81 -23.53 -45.05 26.98
N LEU A 82 -23.24 -45.21 28.28
CA LEU A 82 -22.54 -44.19 29.07
C LEU A 82 -21.12 -43.95 28.55
N GLU A 83 -20.40 -45.00 28.17
CA GLU A 83 -19.07 -44.86 27.56
C GLU A 83 -19.14 -44.04 26.26
N ASN A 84 -20.12 -44.29 25.39
CA ASN A 84 -20.28 -43.54 24.15
C ASN A 84 -20.60 -42.04 24.37
N ILE A 85 -21.29 -41.68 25.45
CA ILE A 85 -21.67 -40.30 25.75
C ILE A 85 -20.58 -39.55 26.50
N PHE A 86 -19.90 -40.21 27.45
CA PHE A 86 -18.97 -39.55 28.37
C PHE A 86 -17.50 -39.77 28.02
N VAL A 87 -17.14 -40.80 27.25
CA VAL A 87 -15.78 -40.92 26.72
C VAL A 87 -15.66 -39.90 25.60
N PRO A 88 -14.73 -38.92 25.71
CA PRO A 88 -14.51 -37.97 24.65
C PRO A 88 -14.20 -38.75 23.36
N ASN A 89 -14.94 -38.48 22.28
CA ASN A 89 -14.62 -39.04 20.98
C ASN A 89 -13.15 -38.69 20.69
N SER A 90 -12.27 -39.70 20.75
CA SER A 90 -10.83 -39.53 20.66
C SER A 90 -10.43 -38.83 19.36
N GLU A 91 -11.25 -38.97 18.32
CA GLU A 91 -11.13 -38.27 17.05
C GLU A 91 -11.38 -36.76 17.18
N MET A 92 -12.43 -36.36 17.92
CA MET A 92 -12.74 -34.95 18.15
C MET A 92 -11.65 -34.26 18.96
N GLN A 93 -11.15 -34.91 20.02
CA GLN A 93 -10.02 -34.38 20.79
C GLN A 93 -8.76 -34.23 19.93
N LYS A 94 -8.47 -35.23 19.09
CA LYS A 94 -7.36 -35.17 18.14
C LYS A 94 -7.50 -33.99 17.17
N GLN A 95 -8.70 -33.77 16.61
CA GLN A 95 -8.96 -32.63 15.73
C GLN A 95 -8.78 -31.29 16.45
N ILE A 96 -9.22 -31.17 17.70
CA ILE A 96 -9.03 -29.96 18.52
C ILE A 96 -7.53 -29.71 18.75
N SER A 97 -6.77 -30.74 19.10
CA SER A 97 -5.31 -30.62 19.27
C SER A 97 -4.61 -30.21 17.97
N GLU A 98 -4.96 -30.84 16.84
CA GLU A 98 -4.39 -30.48 15.53
C GLU A 98 -4.73 -29.05 15.11
N LEU A 99 -5.95 -28.58 15.38
CA LEU A 99 -6.35 -27.20 15.11
C LEU A 99 -5.60 -26.22 16.00
N HIS A 100 -5.44 -26.54 17.27
CA HIS A 100 -4.66 -25.72 18.21
C HIS A 100 -3.20 -25.59 17.77
N ASP A 101 -2.57 -26.69 17.36
CA ASP A 101 -1.19 -26.69 16.86
C ASP A 101 -1.04 -25.88 15.57
N LYS A 102 -1.99 -26.01 14.63
CA LYS A 102 -2.01 -25.21 13.40
C LYS A 102 -2.18 -23.73 13.70
N ALA A 103 -3.10 -23.37 14.61
CA ALA A 103 -3.29 -21.99 15.03
C ALA A 103 -2.01 -21.43 15.66
N GLY A 104 -1.35 -22.20 16.54
CA GLY A 104 -0.07 -21.82 17.15
C GLY A 104 1.01 -21.50 16.12
N LYS A 105 1.17 -22.33 15.08
CA LYS A 105 2.13 -22.10 13.99
C LYS A 105 1.81 -20.82 13.20
N VAL A 106 0.55 -20.62 12.82
CA VAL A 106 0.13 -19.42 12.09
C VAL A 106 0.40 -18.15 12.90
N PHE A 107 0.16 -18.17 14.22
CA PHE A 107 0.47 -17.03 15.08
C PHE A 107 1.97 -16.74 15.14
N GLN A 108 2.81 -17.77 15.25
CA GLN A 108 4.26 -17.62 15.25
C GLN A 108 4.78 -17.05 13.93
N GLU A 109 4.35 -17.61 12.79
CA GLU A 109 4.73 -17.10 11.45
C GLU A 109 4.27 -15.67 11.23
N THR A 110 3.06 -15.32 11.69
CA THR A 110 2.54 -13.94 11.60
C THR A 110 3.37 -12.97 12.43
N GLU A 111 3.80 -13.37 13.62
CA GLU A 111 4.63 -12.55 14.49
C GLU A 111 6.03 -12.34 13.91
N GLU A 112 6.66 -13.39 13.38
CA GLU A 112 7.96 -13.30 12.70
C GLU A 112 7.90 -12.40 11.45
N LEU A 113 6.82 -12.52 10.66
CA LEU A 113 6.57 -11.65 9.51
C LEU A 113 6.38 -10.19 9.94
N ARG A 114 5.64 -9.93 11.02
CA ARG A 114 5.44 -8.58 11.56
C ARG A 114 6.76 -7.95 11.98
N ILE A 115 7.61 -8.69 12.68
CA ILE A 115 8.93 -8.22 13.12
C ILE A 115 9.80 -7.90 11.91
N THR A 116 9.87 -8.81 10.94
CA THR A 116 10.69 -8.63 9.74
C THR A 116 10.22 -7.45 8.90
N LEU A 117 8.91 -7.32 8.68
CA LEU A 117 8.31 -6.21 7.95
C LEU A 117 8.63 -4.87 8.62
N ASN A 118 8.49 -4.78 9.94
CA ASN A 118 8.78 -3.55 10.67
C ASN A 118 10.27 -3.18 10.59
N ALA A 119 11.17 -4.17 10.69
CA ALA A 119 12.60 -3.96 10.51
C ALA A 119 12.94 -3.46 9.10
N THR A 120 12.38 -4.09 8.06
CA THR A 120 12.59 -3.66 6.66
C THR A 120 12.04 -2.26 6.41
N LEU A 121 10.87 -1.93 6.97
CA LEU A 121 10.28 -0.61 6.84
C LEU A 121 11.16 0.46 7.49
N GLN A 122 11.65 0.19 8.71
CA GLN A 122 12.56 1.11 9.41
C GLN A 122 13.86 1.30 8.63
N GLN A 123 14.47 0.23 8.14
CA GLN A 123 15.67 0.31 7.31
C GLN A 123 15.43 1.13 6.03
N THR A 124 14.29 0.94 5.38
CA THR A 124 13.94 1.69 4.16
C THR A 124 13.75 3.17 4.46
N LEU A 125 13.09 3.51 5.58
CA LEU A 125 12.95 4.89 6.03
C LEU A 125 14.30 5.55 6.30
N ASP A 126 15.22 4.84 6.94
CA ASP A 126 16.56 5.36 7.23
C ASP A 126 17.36 5.60 5.93
N ILE A 127 17.27 4.68 4.97
CA ILE A 127 17.90 4.84 3.64
C ILE A 127 17.33 6.09 2.93
N GLN A 128 16.01 6.25 2.90
CA GLN A 128 15.38 7.41 2.26
C GLN A 128 15.76 8.72 2.95
N LYS A 129 15.80 8.72 4.28
CA LYS A 129 16.20 9.90 5.07
C LYS A 129 17.65 10.29 4.78
N ASN A 130 18.55 9.33 4.69
CA ASN A 130 19.96 9.58 4.38
C ASN A 130 20.12 10.13 2.95
N ALA A 131 19.48 9.51 1.96
CA ALA A 131 19.52 9.97 0.58
C ALA A 131 18.98 11.41 0.42
N LEU A 132 17.87 11.74 1.11
CA LEU A 132 17.33 13.11 1.14
C LEU A 132 18.29 14.10 1.80
N THR A 133 18.97 13.68 2.86
CA THR A 133 19.93 14.52 3.58
C THR A 133 21.15 14.81 2.69
N GLU A 134 21.71 13.79 2.05
CA GLU A 134 22.81 13.93 1.09
C GLU A 134 22.45 14.83 -0.09
N GLN A 135 21.23 14.67 -0.64
CA GLN A 135 20.74 15.52 -1.73
C GLN A 135 20.63 16.99 -1.28
N ARG A 136 20.07 17.23 -0.08
CA ARG A 136 19.97 18.57 0.49
C ARG A 136 21.36 19.20 0.69
N GLU A 137 22.30 18.47 1.26
CA GLU A 137 23.68 18.95 1.46
C GLU A 137 24.37 19.26 0.13
N SER A 138 24.19 18.42 -0.89
CA SER A 138 24.71 18.66 -2.23
C SER A 138 24.19 19.96 -2.84
N TYR A 139 22.87 20.19 -2.77
CA TYR A 139 22.28 21.44 -3.26
C TYR A 139 22.76 22.65 -2.45
N GLN A 140 22.87 22.52 -1.14
CA GLN A 140 23.34 23.58 -0.28
C GLN A 140 24.80 23.97 -0.59
N ASN A 141 25.66 22.98 -0.85
CA ASN A 141 27.04 23.22 -1.29
C ASN A 141 27.10 23.89 -2.67
N SER A 142 26.24 23.48 -3.61
CA SER A 142 26.17 24.10 -4.94
C SER A 142 25.68 25.55 -4.87
N LEU A 143 24.69 25.84 -4.01
CA LEU A 143 24.20 27.19 -3.78
C LEU A 143 25.31 28.07 -3.20
N ALA A 144 26.01 27.61 -2.16
CA ALA A 144 27.13 28.34 -1.57
C ALA A 144 28.24 28.63 -2.60
N ALA A 145 28.59 27.66 -3.45
CA ALA A 145 29.57 27.85 -4.52
C ALA A 145 29.11 28.91 -5.55
N LYS A 146 27.82 28.94 -5.89
CA LYS A 146 27.26 29.96 -6.79
C LYS A 146 27.21 31.34 -6.12
N GLU A 147 26.93 31.43 -4.83
CA GLU A 147 26.94 32.68 -4.06
C GLU A 147 28.34 33.31 -4.06
N GLU A 148 29.39 32.52 -3.84
CA GLU A 148 30.78 33.02 -3.92
C GLU A 148 31.14 33.48 -5.34
N LEU A 149 30.73 32.75 -6.38
CA LEU A 149 30.94 33.20 -7.76
C LEU A 149 30.22 34.52 -8.07
N ILE A 150 29.01 34.71 -7.56
CA ILE A 150 28.27 35.98 -7.72
C ILE A 150 29.05 37.11 -7.03
N LYS A 151 29.52 36.87 -5.81
CA LYS A 151 30.30 37.85 -5.06
C LYS A 151 31.60 38.25 -5.77
N GLU A 152 32.37 37.30 -6.29
CA GLU A 152 33.56 37.58 -7.10
C GLU A 152 33.25 38.43 -8.34
N ARG A 153 32.12 38.13 -9.01
CA ARG A 153 31.68 38.87 -10.20
C ARG A 153 31.25 40.29 -9.83
N ASP A 154 30.55 40.46 -8.73
CA ASP A 154 30.14 41.77 -8.22
C ASP A 154 31.36 42.61 -7.85
N GLU A 155 32.36 42.04 -7.16
CA GLU A 155 33.63 42.72 -6.87
C GLU A 155 34.35 43.16 -8.15
N LYS A 156 34.37 42.31 -9.20
CA LYS A 156 34.97 42.67 -10.48
C LYS A 156 34.20 43.77 -11.20
N ILE A 157 32.87 43.75 -11.17
CA ILE A 157 32.01 44.80 -11.72
C ILE A 157 32.31 46.12 -11.02
N GLN A 158 32.36 46.13 -9.69
CA GLN A 158 32.68 47.33 -8.91
C GLN A 158 34.05 47.91 -9.27
N SER A 159 35.07 47.05 -9.42
CA SER A 159 36.40 47.47 -9.88
C SER A 159 36.36 48.14 -11.27
N LEU A 160 35.67 47.54 -12.25
CA LEU A 160 35.56 48.10 -13.60
C LEU A 160 34.75 49.40 -13.63
N VAL A 161 33.68 49.50 -12.84
CA VAL A 161 32.90 50.75 -12.69
C VAL A 161 33.79 51.87 -12.17
N ASN A 162 34.61 51.61 -11.15
CA ASN A 162 35.56 52.58 -10.61
C ASN A 162 36.60 53.02 -11.65
N GLU A 163 37.13 52.09 -12.44
CA GLU A 163 38.08 52.38 -13.52
C GLU A 163 37.45 53.25 -14.62
N ILE A 164 36.22 52.94 -15.04
CA ILE A 164 35.46 53.76 -15.99
C ILE A 164 35.21 55.17 -15.44
N GLU A 165 34.86 55.29 -14.16
CA GLU A 165 34.66 56.58 -13.49
C GLU A 165 35.95 57.43 -13.48
N GLN A 166 37.11 56.80 -13.23
CA GLN A 166 38.41 57.46 -13.29
C GLN A 166 38.78 57.88 -14.71
N ASN A 167 38.65 56.99 -15.69
CA ASN A 167 38.92 57.27 -17.10
C ASN A 167 38.03 58.41 -17.62
N LYS A 168 36.76 58.45 -17.22
CA LYS A 168 35.84 59.54 -17.53
C LYS A 168 36.33 60.88 -16.97
N LYS A 169 36.84 60.92 -15.72
CA LYS A 169 37.41 62.14 -15.13
C LYS A 169 38.65 62.62 -15.89
N ILE A 170 39.57 61.71 -16.22
CA ILE A 170 40.77 62.01 -17.01
C ILE A 170 40.38 62.61 -18.36
N TRP A 171 39.47 61.95 -19.08
CA TRP A 171 38.99 62.44 -20.37
C TRP A 171 38.35 63.84 -20.28
N GLN A 172 37.56 64.11 -19.24
CA GLN A 172 36.99 65.46 -19.02
C GLN A 172 38.08 66.50 -18.77
N THR A 173 39.14 66.16 -18.04
CA THR A 173 40.27 67.07 -17.82
C THR A 173 41.05 67.31 -19.11
N GLU A 174 41.38 66.27 -19.88
CA GLU A 174 42.05 66.38 -21.18
C GLU A 174 41.22 67.21 -22.17
N LYS A 175 39.91 66.98 -22.23
CA LYS A 175 39.00 67.78 -23.05
C LYS A 175 39.04 69.27 -22.68
N LYS A 176 39.08 69.60 -21.39
CA LYS A 176 39.17 70.99 -20.91
C LYS A 176 40.52 71.61 -21.26
N THR A 177 41.62 70.86 -21.13
CA THR A 177 42.96 71.29 -21.52
C THR A 177 43.08 71.56 -23.02
N LEU A 178 42.54 70.66 -23.85
CA LEU A 178 42.52 70.85 -25.31
C LEU A 178 41.68 72.05 -25.73
N LEU A 179 40.58 72.32 -25.04
CA LEU A 179 39.75 73.52 -25.26
C LEU A 179 40.53 74.80 -25.00
N LEU A 180 41.26 74.88 -23.87
CA LEU A 180 42.13 76.01 -23.53
C LEU A 180 43.24 76.22 -24.58
N GLN A 181 43.89 75.14 -25.04
CA GLN A 181 44.90 75.21 -26.09
C GLN A 181 44.34 75.67 -27.44
N LEU A 182 43.08 75.36 -27.74
CA LEU A 182 42.38 75.84 -28.93
C LEU A 182 42.03 77.33 -28.81
N GLU A 183 41.73 77.81 -27.61
CA GLU A 183 41.41 79.21 -27.32
C GLU A 183 42.68 80.09 -27.36
N GLU A 184 43.81 79.58 -26.85
CA GLU A 184 45.13 80.21 -26.97
C GLU A 184 45.63 80.28 -28.42
N LYS A 185 45.36 79.25 -29.24
CA LYS A 185 45.64 79.28 -30.69
C LYS A 185 44.75 80.26 -31.45
N LYS A 186 43.51 80.49 -31.00
CA LYS A 186 42.62 81.51 -31.59
C LYS A 186 43.00 82.94 -31.21
N SER A 187 43.74 83.16 -30.11
CA SER A 187 44.30 84.47 -29.76
C SER A 187 45.67 84.75 -30.38
N SER A 188 46.22 83.83 -31.18
CA SER A 188 47.54 83.96 -31.83
C SER A 188 47.47 84.20 -33.34
N ASP A 189 46.29 84.16 -33.96
CA ASP A 189 46.12 84.46 -35.39
C ASP A 189 44.96 85.45 -35.57
N ASP A 190 45.24 86.71 -35.28
CA ASP A 190 44.65 87.84 -36.00
C ASP A 190 45.58 88.11 -37.20
N ASP A 191 45.39 87.37 -38.29
CA ASP A 191 45.39 87.94 -39.65
C ASP A 191 45.23 86.85 -40.74
N LYS A 192 44.20 87.08 -41.58
CA LYS A 192 43.91 86.55 -42.93
C LYS A 192 42.94 85.36 -43.08
N GLU A 193 41.68 85.76 -43.26
CA GLU A 193 40.83 85.54 -44.44
C GLU A 193 40.90 84.19 -45.20
N GLU A 194 39.72 83.54 -45.13
CA GLU A 194 38.89 83.10 -46.27
C GLU A 194 39.18 81.81 -47.06
N GLN A 195 38.10 81.03 -47.09
CA GLN A 195 37.56 80.20 -48.18
C GLN A 195 37.98 78.73 -48.33
N LYS A 196 36.97 77.90 -48.01
CA LYS A 196 36.29 76.90 -48.87
C LYS A 196 36.78 75.44 -48.94
N GLU A 197 35.73 74.61 -48.81
CA GLU A 197 35.45 73.36 -49.52
C GLU A 197 36.13 72.04 -49.08
N VAL A 198 35.33 71.28 -48.33
CA VAL A 198 35.19 69.81 -48.30
C VAL A 198 34.81 69.29 -49.72
N PRO A 199 34.90 67.98 -50.12
CA PRO A 199 35.55 66.76 -49.59
C PRO A 199 36.36 65.95 -50.65
N SER A 200 37.17 64.95 -50.23
CA SER A 200 37.18 63.58 -50.82
C SER A 200 38.18 62.69 -50.05
N LYS A 201 37.77 61.57 -49.45
CA LYS A 201 37.51 60.21 -49.97
C LYS A 201 38.76 59.41 -50.40
N LYS A 202 38.89 58.28 -49.69
CA LYS A 202 39.40 56.94 -50.07
C LYS A 202 40.88 56.67 -49.90
N GLU A 203 41.14 55.66 -49.07
CA GLU A 203 41.99 54.47 -49.26
C GLU A 203 41.83 53.65 -47.96
N ASN A 204 41.77 52.32 -47.86
CA ASN A 204 41.86 51.17 -48.76
C ASN A 204 41.05 50.06 -48.05
N SER A 205 40.11 49.39 -48.72
CA SER A 205 40.34 48.08 -49.36
C SER A 205 41.09 47.10 -48.45
N VAL A 206 40.43 45.99 -48.08
CA VAL A 206 40.87 44.61 -48.37
C VAL A 206 40.01 43.59 -47.61
N ARG A 207 39.33 42.75 -48.41
CA ARG A 207 38.93 41.35 -48.20
C ARG A 207 37.93 41.01 -47.09
N ASP A 208 36.67 41.04 -47.51
CA ASP A 208 35.62 40.14 -47.02
C ASP A 208 35.88 38.73 -47.59
N VAL A 209 36.26 37.79 -46.71
CA VAL A 209 36.46 36.38 -47.03
C VAL A 209 35.80 35.57 -45.93
N THR A 210 34.97 34.61 -46.37
CA THR A 210 34.31 33.52 -45.63
C THR A 210 33.04 33.91 -44.85
N GLU A 211 31.94 33.15 -44.83
CA GLU A 211 31.58 31.88 -45.43
C GLU A 211 30.07 31.69 -45.21
N LYS A 212 29.38 31.23 -46.26
CA LYS A 212 28.25 30.28 -46.23
C LYS A 212 27.31 30.37 -45.01
N LYS A 213 26.17 31.06 -45.21
CA LYS A 213 24.90 30.77 -44.52
C LYS A 213 24.53 29.29 -44.67
N LYS A 214 24.95 28.44 -43.74
CA LYS A 214 24.35 27.13 -43.52
C LYS A 214 23.17 27.32 -42.58
N ARG A 215 21.99 27.17 -43.19
CA ARG A 215 20.67 26.97 -42.59
C ARG A 215 20.80 26.01 -41.40
N TRP A 216 20.59 26.52 -40.19
CA TRP A 216 20.42 25.70 -38.99
C TRP A 216 19.06 24.99 -39.08
N HIS A 217 19.07 23.74 -39.56
CA HIS A 217 17.92 22.84 -39.54
C HIS A 217 18.24 21.55 -38.79
N PHE A 218 18.94 21.65 -37.65
CA PHE A 218 19.32 20.47 -36.88
C PHE A 218 19.11 20.59 -35.36
N PHE A 219 18.44 21.61 -34.86
CA PHE A 219 18.01 21.69 -33.45
C PHE A 219 16.51 21.93 -33.38
N ASN A 220 15.71 20.88 -33.55
CA ASN A 220 14.29 20.92 -33.19
C ASN A 220 13.70 19.53 -32.89
N LYS A 221 14.54 18.62 -32.39
CA LYS A 221 14.12 17.26 -31.98
C LYS A 221 14.28 17.01 -30.48
N GLU A 222 15.08 17.81 -29.78
CA GLU A 222 15.28 17.72 -28.33
C GLU A 222 14.29 18.54 -27.50
N GLU A 223 13.75 19.65 -28.02
CA GLU A 223 12.72 20.45 -27.31
C GLU A 223 11.38 19.74 -27.11
N LYS A 224 11.11 18.65 -27.84
CA LYS A 224 9.89 17.86 -27.65
C LYS A 224 9.97 16.88 -26.48
N ARG A 225 11.17 16.44 -26.09
CA ARG A 225 11.38 15.49 -24.99
C ARG A 225 11.46 16.17 -23.62
N SER A 226 11.91 17.42 -23.57
CA SER A 226 12.04 18.17 -22.31
C SER A 226 10.71 18.67 -21.73
N LYS A 227 9.61 18.68 -22.51
CA LYS A 227 8.28 19.15 -22.08
C LYS A 227 7.27 18.04 -21.77
N GLU A 228 7.64 16.77 -21.99
CA GLU A 228 6.77 15.62 -21.65
C GLU A 228 6.46 15.52 -20.15
N PRO A 229 7.42 15.68 -19.21
CA PRO A 229 7.10 15.62 -17.77
C PRO A 229 6.24 16.81 -17.33
N ASP A 230 6.51 18.03 -17.81
CA ASP A 230 5.70 19.21 -17.49
C ASP A 230 4.25 19.06 -17.98
N ARG A 231 4.08 18.52 -19.19
CA ARG A 231 2.75 18.26 -19.76
C ARG A 231 2.04 17.11 -19.07
N PHE A 232 2.76 16.11 -18.58
CA PHE A 232 2.21 15.04 -17.75
C PHE A 232 1.68 15.59 -16.43
N ILE A 233 2.47 16.44 -15.75
CA ILE A 233 2.07 17.10 -14.51
C ILE A 233 0.79 17.92 -14.73
N GLU A 234 0.76 18.77 -15.75
CA GLU A 234 -0.41 19.60 -16.06
C GLU A 234 -1.66 18.77 -16.41
N THR A 235 -1.50 17.61 -17.06
CA THR A 235 -2.63 16.80 -17.54
C THR A 235 -3.19 15.84 -16.49
N TYR A 236 -2.34 15.26 -15.64
CA TYR A 236 -2.73 14.13 -14.77
C TYR A 236 -2.50 14.38 -13.28
N LEU A 237 -1.54 15.24 -12.91
CA LEU A 237 -1.20 15.50 -11.51
C LEU A 237 -1.75 16.82 -10.98
N ALA A 238 -1.99 17.79 -11.87
CA ALA A 238 -2.63 19.06 -11.52
C ALA A 238 -4.12 18.88 -11.25
N GLY A 239 -4.57 19.28 -10.05
CA GLY A 239 -5.96 19.20 -9.62
C GLY A 239 -6.39 17.85 -9.00
N ASP A 240 -7.67 17.77 -8.64
CA ASP A 240 -8.27 16.64 -7.91
C ASP A 240 -9.03 15.65 -8.82
N THR A 241 -8.76 15.69 -10.13
CA THR A 241 -9.47 14.85 -11.12
C THR A 241 -9.16 13.37 -10.98
N PHE A 242 -7.96 13.03 -10.53
CA PHE A 242 -7.51 11.66 -10.27
C PHE A 242 -7.22 11.50 -8.78
N ASN A 243 -7.64 10.38 -8.19
CA ASN A 243 -7.27 10.04 -6.82
C ASN A 243 -5.80 9.59 -6.74
N GLU A 244 -5.27 9.50 -5.53
CA GLU A 244 -3.85 9.19 -5.30
C GLU A 244 -3.40 7.87 -5.95
N ALA A 245 -4.23 6.82 -5.84
CA ALA A 245 -3.92 5.52 -6.45
C ALA A 245 -3.91 5.56 -7.99
N GLN A 246 -4.74 6.42 -8.60
CA GLN A 246 -4.74 6.66 -10.05
C GLN A 246 -3.52 7.50 -10.48
N LYS A 247 -3.13 8.50 -9.68
CA LYS A 247 -1.93 9.32 -9.93
C LYS A 247 -0.67 8.45 -9.89
N GLU A 248 -0.52 7.64 -8.84
CA GLU A 248 0.59 6.69 -8.68
C GLU A 248 0.69 5.71 -9.85
N PHE A 249 -0.46 5.18 -10.30
CA PHE A 249 -0.52 4.29 -11.46
C PHE A 249 -0.05 4.98 -12.76
N LEU A 250 -0.44 6.24 -12.97
CA LEU A 250 -0.05 7.01 -14.15
C LEU A 250 1.45 7.35 -14.09
N ILE A 251 1.98 7.75 -12.94
CA ILE A 251 3.42 7.98 -12.75
C ILE A 251 4.22 6.73 -13.12
N LYS A 252 3.80 5.57 -12.60
CA LYS A 252 4.42 4.29 -12.95
C LYS A 252 4.38 3.98 -14.45
N CYS A 253 3.29 4.33 -15.15
CA CYS A 253 3.22 4.13 -16.60
C CYS A 253 4.19 5.05 -17.36
N LEU A 254 4.40 6.27 -16.89
CA LEU A 254 5.37 7.21 -17.45
C LEU A 254 6.82 6.71 -17.22
N GLU A 255 7.13 6.20 -16.02
CA GLU A 255 8.41 5.56 -15.70
C GLU A 255 8.70 4.33 -16.57
N GLU A 256 7.65 3.55 -16.85
CA GLU A 256 7.72 2.39 -17.76
C GLU A 256 7.77 2.79 -19.26
N GLY A 257 7.83 4.09 -19.56
CA GLY A 257 8.13 4.62 -20.90
C GLY A 257 6.91 4.91 -21.78
N ASP A 258 5.69 4.95 -21.25
CA ASP A 258 4.52 5.34 -22.03
C ASP A 258 4.48 6.88 -22.20
N THR A 259 4.18 7.36 -23.40
CA THR A 259 4.07 8.80 -23.67
C THR A 259 2.73 9.38 -23.17
N VAL A 260 2.68 10.68 -22.86
CA VAL A 260 1.46 11.36 -22.38
C VAL A 260 0.27 11.15 -23.34
N GLU A 261 0.52 11.16 -24.65
CA GLU A 261 -0.45 10.82 -25.71
C GLU A 261 -1.04 9.43 -25.57
N GLU A 262 -0.21 8.43 -25.25
CA GLU A 262 -0.65 7.04 -25.12
C GLU A 262 -1.49 6.84 -23.87
N MET A 263 -1.09 7.51 -22.80
CA MET A 263 -1.78 7.49 -21.52
C MET A 263 -3.22 7.99 -21.64
N LYS A 264 -3.49 8.98 -22.51
CA LYS A 264 -4.85 9.52 -22.74
C LYS A 264 -5.85 8.47 -23.19
N THR A 265 -5.35 7.35 -23.67
CA THR A 265 -6.16 6.33 -24.31
C THR A 265 -6.68 5.23 -23.37
N TYR A 266 -6.15 5.20 -22.15
CA TYR A 266 -6.57 4.29 -21.08
C TYR A 266 -6.70 4.99 -19.71
N ALA A 267 -6.21 6.21 -19.56
CA ALA A 267 -6.37 7.01 -18.35
C ALA A 267 -7.77 7.62 -18.27
N SER A 268 -8.47 7.35 -17.16
CA SER A 268 -9.80 7.92 -16.90
C SER A 268 -10.08 7.98 -15.40
N ALA A 269 -10.61 9.12 -14.95
CA ALA A 269 -10.94 9.35 -13.55
C ALA A 269 -12.01 8.41 -13.01
N SER A 270 -12.88 7.88 -13.88
CA SER A 270 -13.95 6.94 -13.50
C SER A 270 -13.50 5.48 -13.44
N LEU A 271 -12.23 5.18 -13.78
CA LEU A 271 -11.72 3.82 -13.82
C LEU A 271 -10.76 3.55 -12.66
N THR A 272 -10.82 2.34 -12.10
CA THR A 272 -9.82 1.91 -11.10
C THR A 272 -8.45 1.66 -11.77
N PRO A 273 -7.34 1.75 -11.04
CA PRO A 273 -6.00 1.43 -11.56
C PRO A 273 -5.92 0.05 -12.22
N ALA A 274 -6.63 -0.95 -11.67
CA ALA A 274 -6.70 -2.29 -12.24
C ALA A 274 -7.40 -2.31 -13.62
N MET A 275 -8.47 -1.52 -13.80
CA MET A 275 -9.16 -1.38 -15.09
C MET A 275 -8.28 -0.65 -16.11
N MET A 276 -7.59 0.42 -15.69
CA MET A 276 -6.66 1.17 -16.53
C MET A 276 -5.49 0.28 -16.99
N GLN A 277 -4.93 -0.55 -16.10
CA GLN A 277 -3.88 -1.52 -16.44
C GLN A 277 -4.36 -2.54 -17.49
N ARG A 278 -5.58 -3.05 -17.37
CA ARG A 278 -6.14 -3.98 -18.39
C ARG A 278 -6.25 -3.30 -19.76
N LEU A 279 -6.75 -2.06 -19.81
CA LEU A 279 -6.84 -1.30 -21.06
C LEU A 279 -5.46 -1.02 -21.67
N ARG A 280 -4.48 -0.68 -20.84
CA ARG A 280 -3.08 -0.49 -21.23
C ARG A 280 -2.48 -1.76 -21.86
N GLN A 281 -2.70 -2.93 -21.25
CA GLN A 281 -2.22 -4.21 -21.79
C GLN A 281 -2.87 -4.56 -23.13
N ILE A 282 -4.17 -4.29 -23.30
CA ILE A 282 -4.88 -4.49 -24.58
C ILE A 282 -4.25 -3.60 -25.67
N ARG A 283 -3.91 -2.35 -25.34
CA ARG A 283 -3.26 -1.40 -26.27
C ARG A 283 -1.85 -1.83 -26.63
N LYS A 284 -1.03 -2.26 -25.66
CA LYS A 284 0.33 -2.77 -25.91
C LYS A 284 0.31 -3.99 -26.83
N LYS A 285 -0.63 -4.93 -26.63
CA LYS A 285 -0.81 -6.09 -27.53
C LYS A 285 -1.18 -5.72 -28.97
N ARG A 286 -1.96 -4.66 -29.18
CA ARG A 286 -2.35 -4.17 -30.52
C ARG A 286 -1.23 -3.41 -31.25
N ARG A 287 -0.16 -3.01 -30.56
CA ARG A 287 1.01 -2.31 -31.15
C ARG A 287 2.16 -3.25 -31.50
N GLY A 288 2.17 -4.46 -30.94
CA GLY A 288 3.13 -5.51 -31.26
C GLY A 288 2.70 -6.42 -32.42
N GLN A 289 1.62 -6.07 -33.12
CA GLN A 289 1.16 -6.64 -34.39
C GLN A 289 1.38 -5.59 -35.48
#